data_AF-A0A963Q2J2-F1
#
_entry.id   AF-A0A963Q2J2-F1
#
_cell.length_a   1.000
_cell.length_b   1.000
_cell.length_c   1.000
_cell.angle_alpha   90.00
_cell.angle_beta   90.00
_cell.angle_gamma   90.00
#
_symmetry.space_group_name_H-M   'P 1'
#
loop_
_entity.id
_entity.type
_entity.pdbx_description
1 polymer ?
#
loop_
_entity_poly.entity_id
_entity_poly.type
_entity_poly.pdbx_seq_one_letter_code
_entity_poly.pdbx_strand_id
1 'polypeptide(L)'
;RASLHPEGFAAATLNFEAWGRHLLHELERARAAADDPALAALAAEVAGYPNVAALMATATRRPTYQESLLIPCVLLSGEGRTLSLFTTQATFGSPRDITLAELTVELFYPADTATEDALRAQAI
;
A
#
# COMPACT_ATOMS: atom_id res chain seq x y z
N ARG A 1 3.75 1.37 8.36
CA ARG A 1 5.06 0.93 8.88
C ARG A 1 5.63 -0.24 8.07
N ALA A 2 5.12 -1.47 8.21
CA ALA A 2 5.67 -2.68 7.56
C ALA A 2 5.92 -2.52 6.04
N SER A 3 5.00 -1.88 5.32
CA SER A 3 5.09 -1.71 3.87
C SER A 3 6.05 -0.62 3.39
N LEU A 4 6.37 0.37 4.24
CA LEU A 4 7.15 1.55 3.88
C LEU A 4 8.55 1.57 4.50
N HIS A 5 8.78 0.80 5.57
CA HIS A 5 10.07 0.74 6.24
C HIS A 5 11.15 0.15 5.32
N PRO A 6 12.37 0.72 5.25
CA PRO A 6 13.45 0.24 4.39
C PRO A 6 13.79 -1.24 4.59
N GLU A 7 13.74 -1.71 5.84
CA GLU A 7 13.99 -3.12 6.21
C GLU A 7 12.70 -3.98 6.20
N GLY A 8 11.57 -3.41 5.78
CA GLY A 8 10.29 -4.09 5.62
C GLY A 8 10.01 -4.47 4.16
N PHE A 9 8.73 -4.50 3.77
CA PHE A 9 8.34 -4.84 2.39
C PHE A 9 8.81 -3.81 1.36
N ALA A 10 9.22 -2.61 1.76
CA ALA A 10 9.77 -1.64 0.82
C ALA A 10 11.00 -2.20 0.08
N ALA A 11 11.87 -2.97 0.77
CA ALA A 11 13.03 -3.64 0.16
C ALA A 11 12.64 -4.70 -0.88
N ALA A 12 11.47 -5.33 -0.71
CA ALA A 12 10.95 -6.34 -1.63
C ALA A 12 10.06 -5.75 -2.73
N THR A 13 9.71 -4.46 -2.67
CA THR A 13 8.78 -3.85 -3.63
C THR A 13 9.53 -3.31 -4.84
N LEU A 14 9.41 -3.99 -5.99
CA LEU A 14 10.12 -3.63 -7.22
C LEU A 14 9.60 -2.34 -7.86
N ASN A 15 8.34 -1.97 -7.60
CA ASN A 15 7.72 -0.74 -8.06
C ASN A 15 7.45 0.26 -6.91
N PHE A 16 8.38 0.35 -5.94
CA PHE A 16 8.20 1.12 -4.70
C PHE A 16 7.80 2.59 -4.94
N GLU A 17 8.26 3.20 -6.02
CA GLU A 17 7.89 4.57 -6.34
C GLU A 17 6.37 4.77 -6.48
N ALA A 18 5.69 3.87 -7.20
CA ALA A 18 4.24 3.94 -7.39
C ALA A 18 3.52 3.46 -6.13
N TRP A 19 3.92 2.29 -5.62
CA TRP A 19 3.28 1.65 -4.47
C TRP A 19 3.43 2.46 -3.19
N GLY A 20 4.62 2.98 -2.91
CA GLY A 20 4.88 3.81 -1.74
C GLY A 20 4.06 5.10 -1.74
N ARG A 21 3.86 5.75 -2.89
CA ARG A 21 3.00 6.94 -2.98
C ARG A 21 1.53 6.62 -2.74
N HIS A 22 1.06 5.48 -3.23
CA HIS A 22 -0.29 5.02 -2.93
C HIS A 22 -0.50 4.85 -1.42
N LEU A 23 0.42 4.15 -0.73
CA LEU A 23 0.34 3.95 0.71
C LEU A 23 0.45 5.26 1.52
N LEU A 24 1.28 6.21 1.08
CA LEU A 24 1.34 7.53 1.70
C LEU A 24 0.04 8.31 1.51
N HIS A 25 -0.61 8.18 0.36
CA HIS A 25 -1.92 8.77 0.12
C HIS A 25 -2.99 8.17 1.05
N GLU A 26 -3.02 6.85 1.20
CA GLU A 26 -3.95 6.19 2.14
C GLU A 26 -3.71 6.62 3.59
N LEU A 27 -2.45 6.74 4.03
CA LEU A 27 -2.12 7.22 5.36
C LEU A 27 -2.61 8.65 5.60
N GLU A 28 -2.45 9.54 4.61
CA GLU A 28 -2.94 10.91 4.71
C GLU A 28 -4.47 10.97 4.71
N ARG A 29 -5.15 10.13 3.92
CA ARG A 29 -6.63 10.02 3.97
C ARG A 29 -7.10 9.57 5.34
N ALA A 30 -6.46 8.56 5.93
CA ALA A 30 -6.78 8.08 7.28
C ALA A 30 -6.60 9.18 8.34
N ARG A 31 -5.50 9.94 8.25
CA ARG A 31 -5.20 11.08 9.14
C ARG A 31 -6.18 12.24 8.98
N ALA A 32 -6.71 12.46 7.78
CA ALA A 32 -7.72 13.49 7.53
C ALA A 32 -9.12 13.08 8.02
N ALA A 33 -9.40 11.77 8.07
CA ALA A 33 -10.69 11.24 8.52
C ALA A 33 -10.82 11.19 10.06
N ALA A 34 -9.70 11.06 10.78
CA ALA A 34 -9.69 10.96 12.23
C ALA A 34 -8.55 11.79 12.86
N ASP A 35 -8.84 12.50 13.95
CA ASP A 35 -7.84 13.19 14.77
C ASP A 35 -7.14 12.19 15.73
N ASP A 36 -6.47 11.18 15.14
CA ASP A 36 -5.78 10.14 15.87
C ASP A 36 -4.28 10.48 16.05
N PRO A 37 -3.81 10.73 17.29
CA PRO A 37 -2.40 11.02 17.55
C PRO A 37 -1.45 9.88 17.15
N ALA A 38 -1.93 8.63 17.14
CA ALA A 38 -1.13 7.50 16.69
C ALA A 38 -0.87 7.54 15.18
N LEU A 39 -1.86 7.96 14.37
CA LEU A 39 -1.68 8.18 12.94
C LEU A 39 -0.74 9.35 12.65
N ALA A 40 -0.85 10.44 13.41
CA ALA A 40 0.07 11.58 13.30
C ALA A 40 1.53 11.16 13.62
N ALA A 41 1.73 10.38 14.68
CA ALA A 41 3.04 9.84 15.04
C ALA A 41 3.59 8.89 13.96
N LEU A 42 2.74 8.02 13.41
CA LEU A 42 3.12 7.11 12.33
C LEU A 42 3.50 7.86 11.06
N ALA A 43 2.78 8.92 10.68
CA ALA A 43 3.11 9.75 9.53
C ALA A 43 4.47 10.44 9.70
N ALA A 44 4.75 10.97 10.89
CA ALA A 44 6.04 11.56 11.22
C ALA A 44 7.18 10.52 11.17
N GLU A 45 6.97 9.32 11.71
CA GLU A 45 7.92 8.22 11.65
C GLU A 45 8.25 7.82 10.21
N VAL A 46 7.22 7.57 9.41
CA VAL A 46 7.33 7.12 8.01
C VAL A 46 8.04 8.17 7.15
N ALA A 47 7.75 9.46 7.36
CA ALA A 47 8.43 10.55 6.66
C ALA A 47 9.95 10.60 6.96
N GLY A 48 10.39 10.05 8.10
CA GLY A 48 11.80 9.93 8.46
C GLY A 48 12.55 8.79 7.75
N TYR A 49 11.86 7.87 7.08
CA TYR A 49 12.53 6.79 6.38
C TYR A 49 13.25 7.29 5.12
N PRO A 50 14.51 6.87 4.86
CA PRO A 50 15.31 7.42 3.76
C PRO A 50 14.68 7.19 2.38
N ASN A 51 14.09 6.01 2.14
CA ASN A 51 13.38 5.68 0.90
C ASN A 51 12.11 6.53 0.71
N VAL A 52 11.38 6.83 1.79
CA VAL A 52 10.18 7.68 1.75
C VAL A 52 10.56 9.15 1.56
N ALA A 53 11.56 9.65 2.29
CA ALA A 53 12.06 11.01 2.14
C ALA A 53 12.54 11.26 0.70
N ALA A 54 13.27 10.31 0.11
CA ALA A 54 13.67 10.36 -1.28
C ALA A 54 12.45 10.37 -2.23
N LEU A 55 11.43 9.55 -1.94
CA LEU A 55 10.20 9.49 -2.73
C LEU A 55 9.44 10.83 -2.69
N MET A 56 9.34 11.47 -1.52
CA MET A 56 8.65 12.75 -1.34
C MET A 56 9.40 13.94 -1.99
N ALA A 57 10.71 13.85 -2.15
CA ALA A 57 11.52 14.89 -2.78
C ALA A 57 11.34 14.95 -4.32
N THR A 58 10.74 13.93 -4.92
CA THR A 58 10.53 13.86 -6.37
C THR A 58 9.19 14.49 -6.79
N ALA A 59 9.23 15.41 -7.76
CA ALA A 59 8.02 15.99 -8.33
C ALA A 59 7.18 14.92 -9.01
N THR A 60 5.89 14.87 -8.69
CA THR A 60 4.98 13.86 -9.25
C THR A 60 3.76 14.47 -9.92
N ARG A 61 3.34 13.85 -11.03
CA ARG A 61 2.03 14.08 -11.63
C ARG A 61 0.97 13.42 -10.74
N ARG A 62 -0.19 14.07 -10.56
CA ARG A 62 -1.35 13.42 -9.94
C ARG A 62 -1.76 12.17 -10.74
N PRO A 63 -2.09 11.05 -10.07
CA PRO A 63 -2.56 9.86 -10.76
C PRO A 63 -3.88 10.14 -11.47
N THR A 64 -4.12 9.46 -12.59
CA THR A 64 -5.41 9.45 -13.27
C THR A 64 -6.45 8.66 -12.46
N TYR A 65 -7.74 8.83 -12.78
CA TYR A 65 -8.81 8.04 -12.17
C TYR A 65 -8.61 6.52 -12.36
N GLN A 66 -8.16 6.09 -13.55
CA GLN A 66 -7.88 4.68 -13.83
C GLN A 66 -6.70 4.14 -13.00
N GLU A 67 -5.63 4.93 -12.86
CA GLU A 67 -4.47 4.62 -12.01
C GLU A 67 -4.85 4.54 -10.52
N SER A 68 -5.99 5.11 -10.12
CA SER A 68 -6.52 5.06 -8.75
C SER A 68 -7.44 3.86 -8.50
N LEU A 69 -7.98 3.23 -9.55
CA LEU A 69 -8.86 2.06 -9.46
C LEU A 69 -8.10 0.73 -9.42
N LEU A 70 -6.96 0.67 -10.14
CA LEU A 70 -6.10 -0.51 -10.20
C LEU A 70 -4.69 -0.07 -9.83
N ILE A 71 -4.31 -0.33 -8.58
CA ILE A 71 -2.97 0.02 -8.09
C ILE A 71 -2.08 -1.21 -8.23
N PRO A 72 -1.04 -1.18 -9.09
CA PRO A 72 -0.12 -2.29 -9.24
C PRO A 72 0.81 -2.40 -8.03
N CYS A 73 1.04 -3.62 -7.58
CA CYS A 73 1.99 -3.98 -6.53
C CYS A 73 2.90 -5.09 -7.07
N VAL A 74 4.19 -4.81 -7.23
CA VAL A 74 5.16 -5.78 -7.76
C VAL A 74 6.15 -6.10 -6.66
N LEU A 75 6.14 -7.36 -6.21
CA LEU A 75 6.94 -7.83 -5.08
C LEU A 75 7.95 -8.89 -5.52
N LEU A 76 9.10 -8.91 -4.87
CA LEU A 76 10.04 -10.02 -4.93
C LEU A 76 9.77 -10.97 -3.75
N SER A 77 9.41 -12.21 -4.04
CA SER A 77 9.21 -13.23 -3.01
C SER A 77 10.52 -13.66 -2.36
N GLY A 78 10.45 -14.28 -1.19
CA GLY A 78 11.63 -14.84 -0.51
C GLY A 78 12.38 -15.91 -1.30
N GLU A 79 11.75 -16.50 -2.32
CA GLU A 79 12.34 -17.49 -3.23
C GLU A 79 12.90 -16.84 -4.50
N GLY A 80 12.92 -15.50 -4.58
CA GLY A 80 13.41 -14.75 -5.73
C GLY A 80 12.44 -14.69 -6.91
N ARG A 81 11.15 -14.98 -6.70
CA ARG A 81 10.12 -14.91 -7.75
C ARG A 81 9.48 -13.52 -7.76
N THR A 82 9.33 -12.92 -8.94
CA THR A 82 8.54 -11.69 -9.10
C THR A 82 7.06 -12.04 -9.05
N LEU A 83 6.33 -11.39 -8.15
CA LEU A 83 4.87 -11.44 -8.04
C LEU A 83 4.32 -10.11 -8.55
N SER A 84 3.59 -10.15 -9.67
CA SER A 84 2.90 -9.01 -10.24
C SER A 84 1.44 -9.03 -9.79
N LEU A 85 1.04 -8.06 -8.97
CA LEU A 85 -0.27 -7.99 -8.37
C LEU A 85 -0.95 -6.66 -8.71
N PHE A 86 -2.27 -6.63 -8.58
CA PHE A 86 -3.02 -5.39 -8.39
C PHE A 86 -3.92 -5.52 -7.17
N THR A 87 -4.16 -4.40 -6.50
CA THR A 87 -4.97 -4.38 -5.28
C THR A 87 -6.34 -3.74 -5.51
N THR A 88 -7.33 -4.19 -4.75
CA THR A 88 -8.60 -3.49 -4.54
C THR A 88 -8.87 -3.34 -3.05
N GLN A 89 -9.41 -2.18 -2.67
CA GLN A 89 -9.74 -1.88 -1.28
C GLN A 89 -11.25 -1.70 -1.12
N ALA A 90 -11.82 -2.42 -0.15
CA ALA A 90 -13.22 -2.31 0.24
C ALA A 90 -13.32 -1.86 1.71
N THR A 91 -14.01 -0.76 1.96
CA THR A 91 -14.24 -0.24 3.31
C THR A 91 -15.68 -0.50 3.73
N PHE A 92 -15.86 -1.13 4.88
CA PHE A 92 -17.15 -1.44 5.49
C PHE A 92 -17.43 -0.42 6.60
N GLY A 93 -18.33 0.52 6.31
CA GLY A 93 -18.85 1.50 7.27
C GLY A 93 -20.33 1.28 7.55
N SER A 94 -20.77 1.55 8.79
CA SER A 94 -22.18 1.69 9.16
C SER A 94 -22.49 3.18 9.34
N PRO A 95 -23.53 3.73 8.70
CA PRO A 95 -23.89 5.15 8.84
C PRO A 95 -24.20 5.59 10.28
N ARG A 96 -24.44 4.64 11.20
CA ARG A 96 -24.71 4.90 12.62
C ARG A 96 -23.45 4.90 13.48
N ASP A 97 -22.34 4.41 12.96
CA ASP A 97 -21.13 4.12 13.73
C ASP A 97 -19.95 4.96 13.24
N ILE A 98 -20.16 6.29 13.13
CA ILE A 98 -19.16 7.29 12.71
C ILE A 98 -17.93 7.31 13.66
N THR A 99 -18.01 6.62 14.80
CA THR A 99 -16.95 6.57 15.84
C THR A 99 -16.23 5.21 15.94
N LEU A 100 -16.68 4.18 15.21
CA LEU A 100 -16.00 2.88 15.15
C LEU A 100 -15.00 2.87 13.99
N ALA A 101 -13.85 2.23 14.22
CA ALA A 101 -12.88 1.99 13.16
C ALA A 101 -13.54 1.26 11.99
N GLU A 102 -13.57 1.91 10.82
CA GLU A 102 -14.08 1.28 9.60
C GLU A 102 -13.20 0.06 9.29
N LEU A 103 -13.83 -1.08 9.03
CA LEU A 103 -13.08 -2.26 8.62
C LEU A 103 -12.74 -2.10 7.14
N THR A 104 -11.45 -2.04 6.84
CA THR A 104 -10.97 -2.05 5.46
C THR A 104 -10.38 -3.42 5.13
N VAL A 105 -10.86 -4.00 4.03
CA VAL A 105 -10.33 -5.23 3.45
C VAL A 105 -9.62 -4.85 2.16
N GLU A 106 -8.34 -5.22 2.07
CA GLU A 106 -7.53 -5.05 0.87
C GLU A 106 -7.22 -6.43 0.26
N LEU A 107 -7.48 -6.57 -1.04
CA LEU A 107 -7.40 -7.82 -1.78
C LEU A 107 -6.35 -7.69 -2.88
N PHE A 108 -5.40 -8.62 -2.91
CA PHE A 108 -4.34 -8.65 -3.91
C PHE A 108 -4.60 -9.76 -4.92
N TYR A 109 -4.68 -9.40 -6.19
CA TYR A 109 -4.98 -10.32 -7.30
C TYR A 109 -3.76 -10.49 -8.21
N PRO A 110 -3.51 -11.69 -8.73
CA PRO A 110 -2.46 -11.91 -9.72
C PRO A 110 -2.75 -11.10 -10.99
N ALA A 111 -1.76 -10.35 -11.46
CA ALA A 111 -1.82 -9.60 -12.71
C ALA A 111 -1.35 -10.43 -13.92
N ASP A 112 -0.78 -11.62 -13.69
CA ASP A 112 -0.36 -12.56 -14.71
C ASP A 112 -0.46 -14.03 -14.25
N THR A 113 -0.40 -14.95 -15.20
CA THR A 113 -0.49 -16.40 -14.96
C THR A 113 0.67 -16.93 -14.11
N ALA A 114 1.88 -16.39 -14.28
CA ALA A 114 3.04 -16.83 -13.51
C ALA A 114 2.87 -16.53 -12.00
N THR A 115 2.32 -15.37 -11.67
CA THR A 115 1.97 -14.97 -10.31
C THR A 115 0.81 -15.82 -9.78
N GLU A 116 -0.21 -16.08 -10.60
CA GLU A 116 -1.32 -16.97 -10.21
C GLU A 116 -0.83 -18.38 -9.85
N ASP A 117 -0.02 -18.99 -10.71
CA ASP A 117 0.56 -20.32 -10.49
C ASP A 117 1.43 -20.34 -9.23
N ALA A 118 2.23 -19.29 -9.02
CA ALA A 118 3.06 -19.15 -7.83
C ALA A 118 2.25 -19.08 -6.53
N LEU A 119 1.14 -18.32 -6.53
CA LEU A 119 0.25 -18.20 -5.37
C LEU A 119 -0.54 -19.49 -5.14
N ARG A 120 -1.03 -20.13 -6.21
CA ARG A 120 -1.79 -21.38 -6.12
C ARG A 120 -0.94 -22.53 -5.57
N ALA A 121 0.34 -22.58 -5.90
CA ALA A 121 1.28 -23.57 -5.35
C ALA A 121 1.51 -23.42 -3.83
N GLN A 122 1.14 -22.28 -3.23
CA GLN A 122 1.27 -21.99 -1.80
C GLN A 122 -0.07 -22.11 -1.04
N ALA A 123 -1.18 -22.29 -1.76
CA ALA A 123 -2.49 -22.50 -1.14
C ALA A 123 -2.55 -23.89 -0.51
N ILE A 124 -2.81 -23.95 0.80
CA ILE A 124 -2.95 -25.18 1.59
C ILE A 124 -4.35 -25.77 1.41
#